data_AF-A0A936EHX6-F1
#
_entry.id   AF-A0A936EHX6-F1
#
_cell.length_a   1.000
_cell.length_b   1.000
_cell.length_c   1.000
_cell.angle_alpha   90.00
_cell.angle_beta   90.00
_cell.angle_gamma   90.00
#
_symmetry.space_group_name_H-M   'P 1'
#
loop_
_entity.id
_entity.type
_entity.pdbx_description
1 polymer ?
#
loop_
_entity_poly.entity_id
_entity_poly.type
_entity_poly.pdbx_seq_one_letter_code
_entity_poly.pdbx_strand_id
1 'polypeptide(L)'
;MTFRPLGIAREVVEEIGLEVVYAYEDLVFVEHNAFHLQFDDRQQNNLKVFFNRECEPETAAHLELKLTIAAQARKFTIENAGQFELLAKEGSSDFDVRYLS
;
A
#
# COMPACT_ATOMS: atom_id res chain seq x y z
N MET A 1 6.61 11.53 -18.90
CA MET A 1 6.24 10.15 -18.56
C MET A 1 6.89 9.84 -17.23
N THR A 2 6.14 9.86 -16.14
CA THR A 2 6.66 9.50 -14.81
C THR A 2 6.78 7.98 -14.79
N PHE A 3 8.01 7.47 -14.87
CA PHE A 3 8.26 6.04 -14.86
C PHE A 3 8.14 5.55 -13.43
N ARG A 4 6.98 5.03 -13.05
CA ARG A 4 6.76 4.45 -11.73
C ARG A 4 7.28 3.02 -11.73
N PRO A 5 8.27 2.68 -10.90
CA PRO A 5 8.82 1.34 -10.88
C PRO A 5 7.87 0.41 -10.10
N LEU A 6 6.74 0.07 -10.71
CA LEU A 6 5.74 -0.88 -10.17
C LEU A 6 6.39 -2.21 -9.76
N GLY A 7 7.46 -2.61 -10.46
CA GLY A 7 8.27 -3.76 -10.09
C GLY A 7 8.83 -3.66 -8.66
N ILE A 8 9.30 -2.47 -8.24
CA ILE A 8 9.84 -2.27 -6.89
C ILE A 8 8.76 -2.40 -5.83
N ALA A 9 7.59 -1.78 -6.03
CA ALA A 9 6.48 -1.91 -5.10
C ALA A 9 6.04 -3.37 -4.97
N ARG A 10 6.00 -4.11 -6.09
CA ARG A 10 5.70 -5.54 -6.09
C ARG A 10 6.74 -6.33 -5.32
N GLU A 11 8.03 -6.12 -5.58
CA GLU A 11 9.12 -6.82 -4.88
C GLU A 11 9.13 -6.53 -3.38
N VAL A 12 8.82 -5.30 -2.96
CA VAL A 12 8.70 -4.92 -1.54
C VAL A 12 7.55 -5.69 -0.87
N VAL A 13 6.41 -5.82 -1.54
CA VAL A 13 5.25 -6.56 -1.03
C VAL A 13 5.52 -8.07 -0.99
N GLU A 14 6.13 -8.62 -2.05
CA GLU A 14 6.50 -10.05 -2.13
C GLU A 14 7.53 -10.41 -1.04
N GLU A 15 8.47 -9.52 -0.73
CA GLU A 15 9.50 -9.76 0.30
C GLU A 15 8.94 -9.90 1.71
N ILE A 16 7.83 -9.24 2.01
CA ILE A 16 7.17 -9.33 3.31
C ILE A 16 6.17 -10.50 3.39
N GLY A 17 6.06 -11.30 2.33
CA GLY A 17 5.21 -12.48 2.25
C GLY A 17 3.77 -12.18 1.85
N LEU A 18 3.53 -11.07 1.14
CA LEU A 18 2.22 -10.70 0.61
C LEU A 18 2.26 -10.67 -0.92
N GLU A 19 1.08 -10.70 -1.54
CA GLU A 19 0.96 -10.62 -3.00
C GLU A 19 0.23 -9.34 -3.43
N VAL A 20 0.67 -8.74 -4.54
CA VAL A 20 -0.04 -7.64 -5.17
C VAL A 20 -1.23 -8.20 -5.94
N VAL A 21 -2.45 -7.89 -5.50
CA VAL A 21 -3.68 -8.36 -6.15
C VAL A 21 -4.17 -7.42 -7.24
N TYR A 22 -3.86 -6.12 -7.11
CA TYR A 22 -4.30 -5.12 -8.08
C TYR A 22 -3.32 -3.96 -8.11
N ALA A 23 -2.84 -3.57 -9.28
CA ALA A 23 -1.96 -2.43 -9.45
C ALA A 23 -2.52 -1.52 -10.57
N TYR A 24 -2.87 -0.29 -10.21
CA TYR A 24 -3.47 0.68 -11.12
C TYR A 24 -2.78 2.03 -11.01
N GLU A 25 -2.12 2.45 -12.10
CA GLU A 25 -1.34 3.67 -12.24
C GLU A 25 -0.26 3.87 -11.16
N ASP A 26 -0.67 4.24 -9.97
CA ASP A 26 0.14 4.60 -8.81
C ASP A 26 -0.24 3.77 -7.56
N LEU A 27 -1.46 3.24 -7.56
CA LEU A 27 -2.04 2.49 -6.47
C LEU A 27 -1.72 1.01 -6.62
N VAL A 28 -1.24 0.40 -5.56
CA VAL A 28 -0.90 -1.02 -5.48
C VAL A 28 -1.61 -1.62 -4.27
N PHE A 29 -2.64 -2.41 -4.52
CA PHE A 29 -3.37 -3.16 -3.51
C PHE A 29 -2.73 -4.52 -3.30
N VAL A 30 -2.67 -4.91 -2.03
CA VAL A 30 -2.13 -6.21 -1.62
C VAL A 30 -3.24 -7.15 -1.17
N GLU A 31 -2.93 -8.43 -1.11
CA GLU A 31 -3.81 -9.47 -0.61
C GLU A 31 -4.39 -9.12 0.76
N HIS A 32 -5.61 -9.61 1.03
CA HIS A 32 -6.40 -9.32 2.24
C HIS A 32 -6.81 -7.85 2.41
N ASN A 33 -6.53 -6.96 1.45
CA ASN A 33 -6.80 -5.52 1.56
C ASN A 33 -6.30 -4.93 2.89
N ALA A 34 -5.20 -5.46 3.44
CA ALA A 34 -4.65 -5.02 4.72
C ALA A 34 -4.06 -3.61 4.62
N PHE A 35 -3.45 -3.30 3.48
CA PHE A 35 -2.99 -1.96 3.13
C PHE A 35 -2.99 -1.78 1.60
N HIS A 36 -2.68 -0.58 1.15
CA HIS A 36 -2.25 -0.36 -0.23
C HIS A 36 -1.08 0.62 -0.24
N LEU A 37 -0.29 0.57 -1.32
CA LEU A 37 0.81 1.48 -1.56
C LEU A 37 0.41 2.48 -2.65
N GLN A 38 0.93 3.69 -2.53
CA GLN A 38 0.80 4.78 -3.51
C GLN A 38 2.19 5.40 -3.70
N PHE A 39 2.66 5.56 -4.94
CA PHE A 39 3.90 6.29 -5.19
C PHE A 39 3.69 7.78 -4.94
N ASP A 40 4.70 8.42 -4.34
CA ASP A 40 4.64 9.85 -4.15
C ASP A 40 5.03 10.59 -5.45
N ASP A 41 4.12 11.42 -5.96
CA ASP A 41 4.37 12.19 -7.19
C ASP A 41 5.48 13.25 -7.03
N ARG A 42 5.75 13.70 -5.78
CA ARG A 42 6.83 14.65 -5.47
C ARG A 42 8.16 13.94 -5.20
N GLN A 43 8.13 12.71 -4.69
CA GLN A 43 9.27 11.90 -4.31
C GLN A 43 9.22 10.53 -5.01
N GLN A 44 9.91 10.41 -6.14
CA GLN A 44 9.98 9.17 -6.93
C GLN A 44 10.50 7.94 -6.16
N ASN A 45 11.19 8.15 -5.04
CA ASN A 45 11.75 7.11 -4.16
C ASN A 45 10.92 6.92 -2.89
N ASN A 46 9.72 7.48 -2.79
CA ASN A 46 8.85 7.36 -1.64
C ASN A 46 7.55 6.62 -2.01
N LEU A 47 7.15 5.71 -1.13
CA LEU A 47 5.93 4.93 -1.21
C LEU A 47 5.08 5.25 0.01
N LYS A 48 3.92 5.84 -0.22
CA LYS A 48 2.91 6.04 0.80
C LYS A 48 2.20 4.72 1.06
N VAL A 49 2.10 4.34 2.32
CA VAL A 49 1.27 3.22 2.76
C VAL A 49 0.02 3.76 3.44
N PHE A 50 -1.11 3.19 3.07
CA PHE A 50 -2.38 3.42 3.74
C PHE A 50 -2.88 2.08 4.27
N PHE A 51 -3.10 2.00 5.58
CA PHE A 51 -3.60 0.78 6.21
C PHE A 51 -5.12 0.74 6.23
N ASN A 52 -5.70 -0.43 6.03
CA ASN A 52 -7.15 -0.56 6.21
C ASN A 52 -7.48 -0.33 7.68
N ARG A 53 -8.56 0.40 7.96
CA ARG A 53 -9.08 0.62 9.31
C ARG A 53 -9.39 -0.69 10.03
N GLU A 54 -9.77 -1.72 9.28
CA GLU A 54 -10.01 -3.07 9.80
C GLU A 54 -8.70 -3.80 10.17
N CYS A 55 -7.54 -3.28 9.77
CA CYS A 55 -6.24 -3.83 10.15
C CYS A 55 -5.91 -3.46 11.59
N GLU A 56 -5.55 -4.46 12.40
CA GLU A 56 -5.14 -4.24 13.78
C GLU A 56 -3.88 -3.35 13.86
N PRO A 57 -3.81 -2.42 14.81
CA PRO A 57 -2.70 -1.45 14.90
C PRO A 57 -1.34 -2.14 15.14
N GLU A 58 -1.32 -3.25 15.88
CA GLU A 58 -0.12 -4.05 16.08
C GLU A 58 0.38 -4.70 14.78
N THR A 59 -0.55 -5.18 13.95
CA THR A 59 -0.23 -5.80 12.66
C THR A 59 0.19 -4.73 11.67
N ALA A 60 -0.49 -3.58 11.63
CA ALA A 60 -0.12 -2.43 10.81
C ALA A 60 1.30 -1.95 11.13
N ALA A 61 1.64 -1.78 12.41
CA ALA A 61 2.99 -1.40 12.83
C ALA A 61 4.04 -2.44 12.42
N HIS A 62 3.73 -3.73 12.53
CA HIS A 62 4.63 -4.80 12.11
C HIS A 62 4.84 -4.81 10.59
N LEU A 63 3.77 -4.61 9.81
CA LEU A 63 3.81 -4.52 8.36
C LEU A 63 4.58 -3.28 7.91
N GLU A 64 4.33 -2.12 8.51
CA GLU A 64 5.05 -0.87 8.24
C GLU A 64 6.55 -1.05 8.43
N LEU A 65 6.96 -1.69 9.53
CA LEU A 65 8.37 -1.94 9.83
C LEU A 65 9.01 -2.87 8.79
N LYS A 66 8.31 -3.94 8.42
CA LYS A 66 8.75 -4.86 7.35
C LYS A 66 8.86 -4.16 5.99
N LEU A 67 7.83 -3.42 5.60
CA LEU A 67 7.79 -2.63 4.37
C LEU A 67 8.94 -1.62 4.33
N THR A 68 9.20 -0.93 5.44
CA THR A 68 10.27 0.07 5.54
C THR A 68 11.63 -0.58 5.32
N ILE A 69 11.90 -1.72 5.95
CA ILE A 69 13.16 -2.46 5.76
C ILE A 69 13.29 -2.91 4.29
N ALA A 70 12.24 -3.48 3.72
CA ALA A 70 12.22 -3.97 2.35
C ALA A 70 12.41 -2.85 1.31
N ALA A 71 11.76 -1.70 1.53
CA ALA A 71 11.91 -0.53 0.69
C ALA A 71 13.32 0.08 0.81
N GLN A 72 13.87 0.19 2.03
CA GLN A 72 15.21 0.73 2.25
C GLN A 72 16.30 -0.09 1.56
N ALA A 73 16.17 -1.43 1.55
CA ALA A 73 17.08 -2.32 0.81
C ALA A 73 17.13 -1.98 -0.70
N ARG A 74 16.06 -1.37 -1.22
CA ARG A 74 15.90 -0.97 -2.63
C ARG A 74 16.06 0.54 -2.86
N LYS A 75 16.53 1.30 -1.85
CA LYS A 75 16.65 2.77 -1.86
C LYS A 75 15.31 3.50 -2.01
N PHE A 76 14.26 2.91 -1.45
CA PHE A 76 12.94 3.54 -1.29
C PHE A 76 12.66 3.82 0.19
N THR A 77 11.77 4.77 0.44
CA THR A 77 11.22 5.07 1.76
C THR A 77 9.74 4.71 1.79
N ILE A 78 9.27 4.33 2.98
CA ILE A 78 7.85 4.12 3.25
C ILE A 78 7.38 5.26 4.15
N GLU A 79 6.27 5.89 3.78
CA GLU A 79 5.62 6.93 4.56
C GLU A 79 4.21 6.45 4.92
N ASN A 80 3.89 6.40 6.21
CA ASN A 80 2.53 6.15 6.64
C ASN A 80 1.68 7.40 6.35
N ALA A 81 0.81 7.30 5.35
CA ALA A 81 -0.03 8.40 4.89
C ALA A 81 -1.44 8.37 5.50
N GLY A 82 -1.74 7.38 6.35
CA GLY A 82 -2.99 7.28 7.08
C GLY A 82 -3.69 5.93 6.91
N GLN A 83 -5.00 5.96 7.10
CA GLN A 83 -5.84 4.77 6.99
C GLN A 83 -6.89 4.92 5.89
N PHE A 84 -7.38 3.80 5.37
CA PHE A 84 -8.53 3.76 4.47
C PHE A 84 -9.58 2.77 4.96
N GLU A 85 -10.81 2.94 4.52
CA GLU A 85 -11.92 2.05 4.79
C GLU A 85 -12.54 1.63 3.45
N LEU A 86 -12.78 0.33 3.28
CA LEU A 86 -13.51 -0.19 2.13
C LEU A 86 -14.99 -0.23 2.45
N LEU A 87 -15.76 0.59 1.74
CA LEU A 87 -17.20 0.62 1.82
C LEU A 87 -17.77 -0.24 0.71
N ALA A 88 -18.20 -1.45 1.05
CA ALA A 88 -18.95 -2.29 0.12
C ALA A 88 -20.31 -1.62 -0.18
N LYS A 89 -20.65 -1.45 -1.46
CA LYS A 89 -22.00 -0.99 -1.83
C LYS A 89 -22.97 -2.15 -1.68
N GLU A 90 -23.98 -2.00 -0.81
CA GLU A 90 -25.05 -3.00 -0.67
C GLU A 90 -25.67 -3.32 -2.04
N GLY A 91 -25.55 -4.58 -2.46
CA GLY A 91 -26.13 -5.08 -3.71
C GLY A 91 -25.27 -4.91 -4.97
N SER A 92 -23.97 -4.58 -4.86
CA SER A 92 -23.04 -4.56 -6.00
C SER A 92 -21.67 -5.11 -5.64
N SER A 93 -20.93 -5.61 -6.63
CA SER A 93 -19.52 -6.04 -6.49
C SER A 93 -18.53 -4.86 -6.48
N ASP A 94 -19.04 -3.64 -6.31
CA ASP A 94 -18.29 -2.39 -6.32
C ASP A 94 -17.97 -1.97 -4.89
N PHE A 95 -16.72 -1.54 -4.67
CA PHE A 95 -16.24 -1.08 -3.36
C PHE A 95 -15.77 0.36 -3.48
N ASP A 96 -16.19 1.20 -2.54
CA ASP A 96 -15.74 2.58 -2.43
C ASP A 96 -14.57 2.65 -1.44
N VAL A 97 -13.47 3.31 -1.81
CA VAL A 97 -12.30 3.50 -0.94
C VAL A 97 -12.42 4.87 -0.27
N ARG A 98 -12.57 4.89 1.05
CA ARG A 98 -12.62 6.13 1.83
C ARG A 98 -11.32 6.32 2.62
N TYR A 99 -10.58 7.37 2.31
CA TYR A 99 -9.39 7.76 3.07
C TYR A 99 -9.79 8.50 4.36
N LEU A 100 -9.18 8.10 5.48
CA LEU A 100 -9.33 8.70 6.79
C LEU A 100 -8.08 9.54 7.06
N SER A 101 -8.27 10.86 7.19
CA SER A 101 -7.25 11.85 7.53
C SER A 101 -7.19 12.09 9.04
#